data_AF-A0A265E585-F1
#
_entry.id   AF-A0A265E585-F1
#
_cell.length_a   1.000
_cell.length_b   1.000
_cell.length_c   1.000
_cell.angle_alpha   90.00
_cell.angle_beta   90.00
_cell.angle_gamma   90.00
#
_symmetry.space_group_name_H-M   'P 1'
#
loop_
_entity.id
_entity.type
_entity.pdbx_description
1 polymer ?
#
loop_
_entity_poly.entity_id
_entity_poly.type
_entity_poly.pdbx_seq_one_letter_code
_entity_poly.pdbx_strand_id
1 'polypeptide(L)'
;MELIVFLLIFGLVLFGYNRLMGYRKGQIVLDLEERYTDQSKYVEAVKHELVKEGGSVEYQGKGRFLVDGQTYILIERNDSMGGGMIQRTILKPEK
;
A
#
# COMPACT_ATOMS: atom_id res chain seq x y z
N MET A 1 11.74 9.30 33.77
CA MET A 1 12.41 9.49 32.47
C MET A 1 12.47 8.17 31.70
N GLU A 2 13.03 7.12 32.30
CA GLU A 2 13.20 5.80 31.64
C GLU A 2 11.88 5.14 31.19
N LEU A 3 10.84 5.19 32.03
CA LEU A 3 9.52 4.62 31.70
C LEU A 3 8.86 5.30 30.48
N ILE A 4 9.01 6.62 30.36
CA ILE A 4 8.41 7.42 29.26
C ILE A 4 9.13 7.11 27.94
N VAL A 5 10.47 7.01 27.98
CA VAL A 5 11.28 6.63 26.82
C VAL A 5 10.94 5.21 26.36
N PHE A 6 10.76 4.28 27.29
CA PHE A 6 10.35 2.91 26.98
C PHE A 6 8.98 2.85 26.29
N LEU A 7 7.99 3.60 26.78
CA LEU A 7 6.65 3.65 26.18
C LEU A 7 6.66 4.27 24.77
N LEU A 8 7.50 5.29 24.53
CA LEU A 8 7.67 5.88 23.21
C LEU A 8 8.29 4.88 22.21
N ILE A 9 9.35 4.18 22.62
CA ILE A 9 9.99 3.15 21.79
C ILE A 9 9.02 2.00 21.52
N PHE A 10 8.29 1.54 22.53
CA PHE A 10 7.31 0.48 22.40
C PHE A 10 6.16 0.87 21.47
N GLY A 11 5.67 2.10 21.55
CA GLY A 11 4.67 2.66 20.64
C GLY A 11 5.17 2.71 19.19
N LEU A 12 6.41 3.14 18.96
CA LEU A 12 7.04 3.16 17.63
C LEU A 12 7.23 1.76 17.06
N VAL A 13 7.66 0.79 17.88
CA VAL A 13 7.81 -0.61 17.48
C VAL A 13 6.47 -1.22 17.12
N LEU A 14 5.42 -1.00 17.92
CA LEU A 14 4.07 -1.49 17.61
C LEU A 14 3.48 -0.85 16.36
N PHE A 15 3.69 0.46 16.16
CA PHE A 15 3.26 1.18 14.96
C PHE A 15 3.97 0.65 13.71
N GLY A 16 5.29 0.49 13.77
CA GLY A 16 6.08 -0.12 12.70
C GLY A 16 5.70 -1.58 12.44
N TYR A 17 5.41 -2.34 13.49
CA TYR A 17 5.03 -3.76 13.39
C TYR A 17 3.66 -3.96 12.75
N ASN A 18 2.66 -3.14 13.08
CA ASN A 18 1.34 -3.19 12.44
C ASN A 18 1.43 -2.81 10.95
N ARG A 19 2.26 -1.82 10.61
CA ARG A 19 2.55 -1.47 9.21
C ARG A 19 3.22 -2.65 8.49
N LEU A 20 4.26 -3.25 9.09
CA LEU A 20 4.93 -4.47 8.62
C LEU A 20 4.00 -5.69 8.51
N MET A 21 2.97 -5.83 9.34
CA MET A 21 2.02 -6.95 9.30
C MET A 21 1.13 -6.90 8.05
N GLY A 22 0.80 -5.72 7.54
CA GLY A 22 0.18 -5.54 6.22
C GLY A 22 1.07 -6.09 5.09
N TYR A 23 2.39 -5.82 5.18
CA TYR A 23 3.40 -6.38 4.29
C TYR A 23 3.62 -7.90 4.47
N ARG A 24 3.14 -8.58 5.53
CA ARG A 24 3.47 -10.00 5.80
C ARG A 24 2.89 -11.02 4.82
N LYS A 25 1.92 -10.65 3.97
CA LYS A 25 1.54 -11.49 2.81
C LYS A 25 2.40 -11.22 1.57
N GLY A 26 3.42 -10.38 1.71
CA GLY A 26 4.24 -9.85 0.63
C GLY A 26 3.50 -8.85 -0.25
N GLN A 27 2.22 -8.56 0.01
CA GLN A 27 1.37 -7.72 -0.82
C GLN A 27 1.15 -6.36 -0.16
N ILE A 28 1.05 -5.30 -0.95
CA ILE A 28 0.63 -3.96 -0.48
C ILE A 28 -0.83 -3.79 -0.85
N VAL A 29 -1.68 -3.45 0.12
CA VAL A 29 -3.10 -3.16 -0.13
C VAL A 29 -3.31 -1.68 0.11
N LEU A 30 -3.88 -0.99 -0.89
CA LEU A 30 -4.22 0.42 -0.80
C LEU A 30 -5.73 0.58 -0.95
N ASP A 31 -6.31 1.38 -0.09
CA ASP A 31 -7.68 1.86 -0.22
C ASP A 31 -7.60 3.30 -0.74
N LEU A 32 -8.00 3.51 -1.99
CA LEU A 32 -8.03 4.85 -2.59
C LEU A 32 -9.34 5.56 -2.21
N GLU A 33 -9.28 6.87 -2.02
CA GLU A 33 -10.47 7.68 -1.64
C GLU A 33 -11.53 7.69 -2.75
N GLU A 34 -11.11 7.63 -4.00
CA GLU A 34 -11.98 7.66 -5.17
C GLU A 34 -11.86 6.38 -6.00
N ARG A 35 -12.93 6.11 -6.78
CA ARG A 35 -12.94 5.04 -7.78
C ARG A 35 -12.40 5.56 -9.10
N TYR A 36 -11.42 4.87 -9.67
CA TYR A 36 -10.80 5.23 -10.93
C TYR A 36 -11.22 4.26 -12.04
N THR A 37 -11.83 4.80 -13.10
CA THR A 37 -12.18 4.06 -14.33
C THR A 37 -11.12 4.24 -15.42
N ASP A 38 -10.37 5.34 -15.39
CA ASP A 38 -9.24 5.59 -16.28
C ASP A 38 -7.98 4.95 -15.71
N GLN A 39 -7.34 4.10 -16.51
CA GLN A 39 -6.16 3.35 -16.08
C GLN A 39 -4.96 4.25 -15.76
N SER A 40 -4.79 5.36 -16.49
CA SER A 40 -3.65 6.26 -16.29
C SER A 40 -3.81 7.03 -14.98
N LYS A 41 -5.02 7.54 -14.72
CA LYS A 41 -5.35 8.19 -13.44
C LYS A 41 -5.25 7.22 -12.27
N TYR A 42 -5.68 5.98 -12.46
CA TYR A 42 -5.57 4.94 -11.44
C TYR A 42 -4.11 4.66 -11.08
N VAL A 43 -3.24 4.48 -12.07
CA VAL A 43 -1.80 4.27 -11.87
C VAL A 43 -1.16 5.46 -11.16
N GLU A 44 -1.52 6.69 -11.54
CA GLU A 44 -1.02 7.90 -10.91
C GLU A 44 -1.45 8.01 -9.44
N ALA A 45 -2.72 7.71 -9.14
CA ALA A 45 -3.25 7.69 -7.77
C ALA A 45 -2.54 6.63 -6.91
N VAL A 46 -2.34 5.42 -7.45
CA VAL A 46 -1.58 4.36 -6.77
C VAL A 46 -0.14 4.79 -6.49
N LYS A 47 0.53 5.41 -7.48
CA LYS A 47 1.89 5.94 -7.30
C LYS A 47 1.94 6.99 -6.20
N HIS A 48 1.00 7.93 -6.20
CA HIS A 48 0.92 9.00 -5.22
C HIS A 48 0.77 8.44 -3.80
N GLU A 49 -0.14 7.48 -3.60
CA GLU A 49 -0.35 6.88 -2.27
C GLU A 49 0.89 6.11 -1.79
N LEU A 50 1.55 5.34 -2.67
CA LEU A 50 2.79 4.63 -2.34
C LEU A 50 3.94 5.58 -1.95
N VAL A 51 4.04 6.75 -2.59
CA VAL A 51 5.06 7.77 -2.25
C VAL A 51 4.74 8.44 -0.91
N LYS A 52 3.46 8.75 -0.66
CA LYS A 52 2.97 9.30 0.62
C LYS A 52 3.23 8.34 1.79
N GLU A 53 3.16 7.04 1.52
CA GLU A 53 3.52 5.96 2.44
C GLU A 53 5.03 5.88 2.77
N GLY A 54 5.86 6.66 2.07
CA GLY A 54 7.29 6.87 2.38
C GLY A 54 8.27 5.98 1.61
N GLY A 55 7.81 5.19 0.64
CA GLY A 55 8.66 4.32 -0.17
C GLY A 55 9.25 5.01 -1.41
N SER A 56 10.36 4.47 -1.93
CA SER A 56 10.87 4.80 -3.27
C SER A 56 10.04 4.05 -4.31
N VAL A 57 9.36 4.77 -5.19
CA VAL A 57 8.37 4.20 -6.12
C VAL A 57 8.65 4.61 -7.56
N GLU A 58 8.83 3.61 -8.43
CA GLU A 58 8.93 3.80 -9.88
C GLU A 58 7.85 2.97 -10.60
N TYR A 59 7.17 3.58 -11.56
CA TYR A 59 6.22 2.86 -12.41
C TYR A 59 6.93 2.32 -13.65
N GLN A 60 7.00 1.00 -13.79
CA GLN A 60 7.71 0.29 -14.86
C GLN A 60 6.82 -0.01 -16.08
N GLY A 61 5.56 0.45 -16.07
CA GLY A 61 4.58 0.16 -17.12
C GLY A 61 3.85 -1.16 -16.93
N LYS A 62 2.75 -1.35 -17.68
CA LYS A 62 1.92 -2.57 -17.67
C LYS A 62 1.44 -2.96 -16.25
N GLY A 63 1.15 -1.97 -15.40
CA GLY A 63 0.73 -2.20 -14.01
C GLY A 63 1.85 -2.64 -13.07
N ARG A 64 3.14 -2.50 -13.45
CA ARG A 64 4.27 -2.84 -12.57
C ARG A 64 4.80 -1.63 -11.82
N PHE A 65 5.08 -1.82 -10.54
CA PHE A 65 5.68 -0.83 -9.66
C PHE A 65 6.94 -1.41 -9.02
N LEU A 66 8.06 -0.73 -9.13
CA LEU A 66 9.25 -0.98 -8.33
C LEU A 66 9.10 -0.17 -7.04
N VAL A 67 8.93 -0.86 -5.92
CA VAL A 67 8.80 -0.25 -4.59
C VAL A 67 9.93 -0.76 -3.72
N ASP A 68 10.80 0.14 -3.26
CA ASP A 68 11.94 -0.16 -2.40
C ASP A 68 12.83 -1.32 -2.91
N GLY A 69 13.02 -1.39 -4.23
CA GLY A 69 13.84 -2.41 -4.90
C GLY A 69 13.14 -3.74 -5.19
N GLN A 70 11.86 -3.88 -4.83
CA GLN A 70 11.03 -5.05 -5.16
C GLN A 70 9.96 -4.70 -6.20
N THR A 71 9.81 -5.51 -7.24
CA THR A 71 8.76 -5.32 -8.24
C THR A 71 7.43 -5.92 -7.79
N TYR A 72 6.36 -5.17 -8.01
CA TYR A 72 4.98 -5.52 -7.72
C TYR A 72 4.10 -5.35 -8.96
N ILE A 73 3.09 -6.20 -9.09
CA ILE A 73 2.05 -6.15 -10.11
C ILE A 73 0.77 -5.62 -9.46
N LEU A 74 0.21 -4.57 -10.05
CA LEU A 74 -1.08 -4.00 -9.72
C LEU A 74 -2.22 -4.93 -10.12
N ILE A 75 -3.05 -5.25 -9.15
CA ILE A 75 -4.26 -6.04 -9.27
C ILE A 75 -5.40 -5.20 -8.71
N GLU A 76 -6.36 -4.86 -9.54
CA GLU A 76 -7.63 -4.29 -9.12
C GLU A 76 -8.59 -5.41 -8.70
N ARG A 77 -9.24 -5.25 -7.54
CA ARG A 77 -10.39 -6.08 -7.14
C ARG A 77 -11.59 -5.21 -6.86
N ASN A 78 -12.76 -5.67 -7.28
CA ASN A 78 -14.02 -5.05 -6.93
C ASN A 78 -14.69 -5.94 -5.88
N ASP A 79 -14.66 -5.48 -4.62
CA ASP A 79 -15.27 -6.19 -3.50
C ASP A 79 -16.66 -5.59 -3.22
N SER A 80 -17.67 -6.44 -2.97
CA SER A 80 -18.97 -5.98 -2.51
C SER A 80 -19.00 -5.98 -0.98
N MET A 81 -19.23 -4.81 -0.38
CA MET A 81 -19.33 -4.66 1.08
C MET A 81 -20.54 -3.80 1.42
N GLY A 82 -21.47 -4.34 2.22
CA GLY A 82 -22.62 -3.58 2.73
C GLY A 82 -23.54 -2.99 1.65
N GLY A 83 -23.65 -3.61 0.47
CA GLY A 83 -24.48 -3.11 -0.65
C GLY A 83 -23.78 -2.09 -1.57
N GLY A 84 -22.54 -1.69 -1.28
CA GLY A 84 -21.70 -0.87 -2.16
C GLY A 84 -20.59 -1.67 -2.86
N MET A 85 -20.08 -1.13 -3.98
CA MET A 85 -18.88 -1.67 -4.67
C MET A 85 -17.65 -0.86 -4.26
N ILE A 86 -16.67 -1.52 -3.63
CA ILE A 86 -15.39 -0.91 -3.25
C ILE A 86 -14.31 -1.40 -4.24
N GLN A 87 -13.56 -0.45 -4.80
CA GLN A 87 -12.38 -0.76 -5.60
C GLN A 87 -11.19 -0.92 -4.66
N ARG A 88 -10.65 -2.14 -4.56
CA ARG A 88 -9.49 -2.48 -3.78
C ARG A 88 -8.26 -2.58 -4.67
N THR A 89 -7.22 -1.86 -4.29
CA THR A 89 -5.93 -1.86 -4.99
C THR A 89 -5.00 -2.84 -4.27
N ILE A 90 -4.50 -3.84 -4.99
CA ILE A 90 -3.55 -4.81 -4.45
C ILE A 90 -2.29 -4.83 -5.32
N LEU A 91 -1.14 -4.59 -4.72
CA LEU A 91 0.16 -4.77 -5.33
C LEU A 91 0.72 -6.11 -4.85
N LYS A 92 0.84 -7.06 -5.78
CA LYS A 92 1.37 -8.39 -5.50
C LYS A 92 2.82 -8.49 -5.98
N PRO A 93 3.75 -9.01 -5.17
CA PRO A 93 5.14 -9.08 -5.55
C PRO A 93 5.28 -10.00 -6.77
N GLU A 94 6.05 -9.54 -7.77
CA GLU A 94 6.48 -10.35 -8.90
C GLU A 94 7.52 -11.37 -8.38
N LYS A 95 7.28 -12.65 -8.64
CA LYS A 95 8.12 -13.76 -8.14
C LYS A 95 9.53 -13.73 -8.72
#